data_AF-A0A967H6W5-F1
#
_entry.id   AF-A0A967H6W5-F1
#
_cell.length_a   1.000
_cell.length_b   1.000
_cell.length_c   1.000
_cell.angle_alpha   90.00
_cell.angle_beta   90.00
_cell.angle_gamma   90.00
#
_symmetry.space_group_name_H-M   'P 1'
#
loop_
_entity.id
_entity.type
_entity.pdbx_description
1 polymer ?
#
loop_
_entity_poly.entity_id
_entity_poly.type
_entity_poly.pdbx_seq_one_letter_code
_entity_poly.pdbx_strand_id
1 'polypeptide(L)' 'EDGILNLCEDAAENIRRFHERELMELSSWDIPLQDGKVGQRMIPLERVGVYVPGGTAAYPSSVLMNVIPARVAGVPEI' A
#
# COMPACT_ATOMS: atom_id res chain seq x y z
N GLU A 1 -3.22 24.76 -15.18
CA GLU A 1 -2.28 24.05 -14.28
C GLU A 1 -2.98 22.95 -13.47
N ASP A 2 -4.29 23.06 -13.19
CA ASP A 2 -5.06 22.04 -12.44
C ASP A 2 -5.17 20.65 -13.10
N GLY A 3 -5.00 20.55 -14.43
CA GLY A 3 -5.20 19.28 -15.15
C GLY A 3 -4.25 18.15 -14.74
N ILE A 4 -2.98 18.45 -14.48
CA ILE A 4 -2.00 17.42 -14.07
C ILE A 4 -2.24 16.97 -12.63
N LEU A 5 -2.63 17.90 -11.75
CA LEU A 5 -2.97 17.57 -10.38
C LEU A 5 -4.18 16.64 -10.34
N ASN A 6 -5.27 17.00 -11.03
CA ASN A 6 -6.47 16.18 -11.13
C ASN A 6 -6.16 14.77 -11.68
N LEU A 7 -5.31 14.66 -12.70
CA LEU A 7 -4.86 13.37 -13.23
C LEU A 7 -4.11 12.53 -12.19
N CYS A 8 -3.29 13.16 -11.34
CA CYS A 8 -2.58 12.45 -10.27
C CYS A 8 -3.55 12.02 -9.15
N GLU A 9 -4.56 12.83 -8.83
CA GLU A 9 -5.61 12.49 -7.88
C GLU A 9 -6.45 11.31 -8.37
N ASP A 10 -6.88 11.34 -9.63
CA ASP A 10 -7.61 10.23 -10.28
C ASP A 10 -6.76 8.95 -10.29
N ALA A 11 -5.48 9.05 -10.62
CA ALA A 11 -4.57 7.90 -10.58
C ALA A 11 -4.41 7.37 -9.14
N ALA A 12 -4.26 8.25 -8.16
CA ALA A 12 -4.10 7.88 -6.76
C ALA A 12 -5.33 7.13 -6.23
N GLU A 13 -6.53 7.58 -6.59
CA GLU A 13 -7.77 6.92 -6.17
C GLU A 13 -7.92 5.54 -6.79
N ASN A 14 -7.58 5.39 -8.08
CA ASN A 14 -7.62 4.09 -8.74
C ASN A 14 -6.61 3.10 -8.12
N ILE A 15 -5.38 3.55 -7.83
CA ILE A 15 -4.35 2.74 -7.17
C ILE A 15 -4.80 2.32 -5.77
N ARG A 16 -5.35 3.27 -5.00
CA ARG A 16 -5.89 3.02 -3.65
C ARG A 16 -6.97 1.95 -3.70
N ARG A 17 -7.99 2.14 -4.53
CA ARG A 17 -9.12 1.21 -4.65
C ARG A 17 -8.68 -0.21 -5.01
N PHE A 18 -7.67 -0.34 -5.87
CA PHE A 18 -7.11 -1.64 -6.24
C PHE A 18 -6.41 -2.30 -5.03
N HIS A 19 -5.50 -1.60 -4.36
CA HIS A 19 -4.77 -2.19 -3.22
C HIS A 19 -5.64 -2.40 -1.97
N GLU A 20 -6.70 -1.62 -1.78
CA GLU A 20 -7.69 -1.87 -0.72
C GLU A 20 -8.41 -3.20 -0.97
N ARG A 21 -8.74 -3.50 -2.24
CA ARG A 21 -9.33 -4.78 -2.61
C ARG A 21 -8.36 -5.94 -2.36
N GLU A 22 -7.08 -5.78 -2.69
CA GLU A 22 -6.05 -6.79 -2.40
C GLU A 22 -5.89 -7.03 -0.89
N LEU A 23 -5.89 -5.96 -0.09
CA LEU A 23 -5.80 -6.07 1.36
C LEU A 23 -7.00 -6.82 1.96
N MET A 24 -8.20 -6.64 1.41
CA MET A 24 -9.39 -7.39 1.84
C MET A 24 -9.29 -8.90 1.56
N GLU A 25 -8.55 -9.29 0.52
CA GLU A 25 -8.29 -10.71 0.24
C GLU A 25 -7.19 -11.28 1.16
N LEU A 26 -6.31 -10.43 1.70
CA LEU A 26 -5.32 -10.79 2.70
C LEU A 26 -5.97 -10.90 4.09
N SER A 27 -6.34 -12.12 4.47
CA SER A 27 -6.92 -12.41 5.77
C SER A 27 -5.92 -13.09 6.70
N SER A 28 -5.78 -12.56 7.91
CA SER A 28 -5.20 -13.34 9.01
C SER A 28 -6.15 -14.48 9.35
N TRP A 29 -5.61 -15.66 9.59
CA TRP A 29 -6.40 -16.85 9.90
C TRP A 29 -5.74 -17.63 11.03
N ASP A 30 -6.55 -18.38 11.77
CA ASP A 30 -6.07 -19.36 12.73
C ASP A 30 -6.93 -20.62 12.72
N ILE A 31 -6.29 -21.73 13.11
CA ILE A 31 -6.86 -23.06 13.26
C ILE A 31 -6.78 -23.37 14.76
N PRO A 32 -7.92 -23.58 15.44
CA PRO A 32 -7.94 -23.98 16.84
C PRO A 32 -7.43 -25.42 17.00
N LEU A 33 -6.62 -25.64 18.02
CA LEU A 33 -6.12 -26.94 18.48
C LEU A 33 -6.61 -27.21 19.90
N GLN A 34 -6.40 -28.45 20.36
CA GLN A 34 -6.81 -28.87 21.70
C GLN A 34 -6.13 -28.04 22.82
N ASP A 35 -4.87 -27.64 22.63
CA ASP A 35 -4.07 -26.88 23.59
C ASP A 35 -3.60 -25.50 23.06
N GLY A 36 -4.27 -24.93 22.05
CA GLY A 36 -3.87 -23.63 21.51
C GLY A 36 -4.41 -23.34 20.12
N LYS A 37 -3.66 -22.56 19.33
CA LYS A 37 -4.00 -22.26 17.94
C LYS A 37 -2.76 -22.05 17.08
N VAL A 38 -2.88 -22.35 15.81
CA VAL A 38 -1.84 -22.15 14.78
C VAL A 38 -2.44 -21.31 13.68
N GLY A 39 -1.68 -20.40 13.10
CA GLY A 39 -2.23 -19.53 12.08
C GLY A 39 -1.20 -18.65 11.41
N GLN A 40 -1.70 -17.75 10.57
CA GLN A 40 -0.94 -16.69 9.94
C GLN A 40 -1.53 -15.35 10.32
N ARG A 41 -0.67 -14.42 10.73
CA ARG A 41 -1.06 -13.04 10.96
C ARG A 41 -0.37 -12.16 9.94
N MET A 42 -1.17 -11.39 9.20
CA MET A 42 -0.70 -10.34 8.30
C MET A 42 -0.58 -9.06 9.12
N ILE A 43 0.62 -8.49 9.20
CA ILE A 43 0.91 -7.28 9.98
C ILE A 43 1.69 -6.32 9.07
N PRO A 44 1.34 -5.03 9.00
CA PRO A 44 2.15 -4.06 8.29
C PRO A 44 3.55 -3.93 8.88
N LEU A 45 4.49 -3.51 8.04
CA LEU A 45 5.80 -3.08 8.50
C LEU A 45 5.65 -1.79 9.32
N GLU A 46 6.51 -1.62 10.32
CA GLU A 46 6.57 -0.39 11.14
C GLU A 46 7.08 0.81 10.31
N ARG A 47 8.03 0.54 9.40
CA ARG A 47 8.61 1.56 8.53
C ARG A 47 9.04 0.97 7.20
N VAL A 48 8.82 1.73 6.13
CA VAL A 48 9.40 1.48 4.80
C VAL A 48 10.14 2.71 4.30
N GLY A 49 11.04 2.54 3.33
CA GLY A 49 11.65 3.65 2.61
C GLY A 49 11.35 3.53 1.14
N VAL A 50 10.87 4.62 0.53
CA VAL A 50 10.57 4.66 -0.92
C VAL A 50 11.67 5.41 -1.65
N TYR A 51 12.38 4.71 -2.53
CA TYR A 51 13.33 5.33 -3.45
C TYR A 51 12.63 5.61 -4.78
N VAL A 52 12.60 6.89 -5.18
CA VAL A 52 12.16 7.30 -6.51
C VAL A 52 13.35 7.93 -7.23
N PRO A 53 13.77 7.40 -8.39
CA PRO A 53 14.85 7.99 -9.17
C PRO A 53 14.55 9.44 -9.53
N GLY A 54 15.52 10.32 -9.28
CA GLY A 54 15.54 11.68 -9.82
C GLY A 54 16.31 11.76 -11.14
N GLY A 55 16.34 12.94 -11.75
CA GLY A 55 17.11 13.19 -12.97
C GLY A 55 16.46 14.26 -13.85
N THR A 56 16.34 13.97 -15.15
CA THR A 56 15.78 14.88 -16.16
C THR A 56 14.25 14.97 -16.15
N ALA A 57 13.56 14.07 -15.44
CA ALA A 57 12.10 14.05 -15.33
C ALA A 57 11.65 13.74 -13.90
N ALA A 58 10.47 14.26 -13.54
CA ALA A 58 9.77 13.87 -12.33
C ALA A 58 8.86 12.67 -12.62
N TYR A 59 8.86 11.66 -11.74
CA TYR A 59 8.03 10.46 -11.84
C TYR A 59 6.99 10.40 -10.72
N PRO A 60 5.94 11.25 -10.75
CA PRO A 60 4.89 11.23 -9.73
C PRO A 60 4.20 9.85 -9.66
N SER A 61 4.06 9.16 -10.79
CA SER A 61 3.52 7.80 -10.85
C SER A 61 4.30 6.80 -9.98
N SER A 62 5.63 6.87 -9.96
CA SER A 62 6.46 6.01 -9.12
C SER A 62 6.26 6.28 -7.64
N VAL A 63 6.06 7.54 -7.25
CA VAL A 63 5.70 7.91 -5.87
C VAL A 63 4.35 7.31 -5.51
N LEU A 64 3.31 7.54 -6.34
CA LEU A 64 1.96 7.03 -6.08
C LEU A 64 1.94 5.51 -5.95
N MET A 65 2.58 4.80 -6.88
CA MET A 65 2.61 3.33 -6.91
C MET A 65 3.35 2.68 -5.74
N ASN A 66 4.26 3.39 -5.07
CA ASN A 66 4.98 2.83 -3.92
C ASN A 66 4.39 3.29 -2.58
N VAL A 67 3.99 4.56 -2.47
CA VAL A 67 3.51 5.13 -1.21
C VAL A 67 2.08 4.71 -0.90
N ILE A 68 1.19 4.65 -1.91
CA ILE A 68 -0.22 4.31 -1.69
C ILE A 68 -0.40 2.88 -1.15
N PRO A 69 0.20 1.81 -1.71
CA PRO A 69 0.05 0.48 -1.13
C PRO A 69 0.62 0.37 0.28
N ALA A 70 1.74 1.06 0.58
CA ALA A 70 2.28 1.12 1.94
C ALA A 70 1.31 1.80 2.93
N ARG A 71 0.66 2.90 2.50
CA ARG A 71 -0.40 3.55 3.28
C ARG A 71 -1.61 2.64 3.49
N VAL A 72 -2.08 1.97 2.43
CA VAL A 72 -3.23 1.06 2.48
C VAL A 72 -2.95 -0.11 3.43
N ALA A 73 -1.75 -0.69 3.38
CA ALA A 73 -1.34 -1.76 4.28
C ALA A 73 -1.32 -1.32 5.76
N GLY A 74 -1.25 -0.01 6.04
CA GLY A 74 -1.21 0.54 7.39
C GLY A 74 0.20 0.79 7.92
N VAL A 75 1.19 0.99 7.04
CA VAL A 75 2.56 1.35 7.44
C VAL A 75 2.57 2.74 8.09
N PRO A 76 3.03 2.88 9.35
CA PRO A 76 3.07 4.17 10.07
C PRO A 76 4.07 5.19 9.49
N GLU A 77 5.28 4.74 9.13
CA GLU A 77 6.36 5.59 8.61
C GLU A 77 6.78 5.12 7.20
N ILE A 78 6.70 6.02 6.20
CA ILE A 78 6.95 5.74 4.78
C ILE A 78 7.93 6.76 4.23
#